data_AF-A0A7X8HU41-F1
#
_entry.id   AF-A0A7X8HU41-F1
#
_cell.length_a   1.000
_cell.length_b   1.000
_cell.length_c   1.000
_cell.angle_alpha   90.00
_cell.angle_beta   90.00
_cell.angle_gamma   90.00
#
_symmetry.space_group_name_H-M   'P 1'
#
loop_
_entity.id
_entity.type
_entity.pdbx_description
1 polymer ?
#
loop_
_entity_poly.entity_id
_entity_poly.type
_entity_poly.pdbx_seq_one_letter_code
_entity_poly.pdbx_strand_id
1 'polypeptide(L)'
;LRLGSESGIPQDFHFVGYSVKEYELDGMYIQNLEGHQGKILKVKIVATFLPRVVVDSLLSVVNKAGLLVDYLTLEPIAAANLVIPRDMYNFNLALVDIGAGTSDIALTKGGAMFAYSMVPVAGDEITEAIAEHYLLDYNTGERVKRSLLSGEEIKAHNILSQEIYITPDEAFQVIGPVVQSLAAQISEAILMLNNKTPQAVICIGGGSLTPKLLEGIAEHLGLPGDRVGIKQYDDIKVIQGEIAGINPAQASTPIGIAVSAHENKGKAYLLDISVNGYKYQIFTVNRGTVADALLTAGIDLREVTGLPGRGITCTVNGELRIIRGELGEPGQIILNNKKVGLDVEIKSGDEIEVISGSSGKDASGLIGDLVPELTTYNIRINGESFLVRPEIYQNNLLVDRETPIIDGAEIRYDSFETIGELIAKIYDLNPVKLSNNFISYKINHEERYIPQDEILVLVDNKPIDLNMPVDESLEYTVLHGERKNLTIKDIMDARLNDSIEITFNGSRLNIPTRGKLYCNGEEIRDDKQIKHGDEFEYQEKVVTVRTVFEYINYKVTPFLNSFTLTINGEEASLDDYLKDGDRLELTYKGVNKYMKKENL
;
A
#
# COMPACT_ATOMS: atom_id res chain seq x y z
N LEU A 1 14.87 22.32 -29.39
CA LEU A 1 13.71 21.75 -28.66
C LEU A 1 14.22 20.55 -27.86
N ARG A 2 14.49 20.74 -26.56
CA ARG A 2 14.67 19.63 -25.60
C ARG A 2 13.35 19.50 -24.87
N LEU A 3 12.71 18.34 -24.95
CA LEU A 3 11.45 18.02 -24.28
C LEU A 3 11.81 17.47 -22.88
N GLY A 4 11.24 18.07 -21.83
CA GLY A 4 11.54 17.80 -20.42
C GLY A 4 10.98 16.48 -19.88
N SER A 5 11.55 16.03 -18.76
CA SER A 5 11.35 14.73 -18.11
C SER A 5 10.16 14.65 -17.13
N GLU A 6 9.64 13.43 -16.95
CA GLU A 6 8.41 13.01 -16.23
C GLU A 6 8.42 13.11 -14.68
N SER A 7 8.96 14.15 -14.06
CA SER A 7 9.08 14.20 -12.58
C SER A 7 7.93 14.86 -11.81
N GLY A 8 6.83 15.27 -12.46
CA GLY A 8 5.59 15.73 -11.77
C GLY A 8 5.69 17.05 -10.97
N ILE A 9 6.88 17.55 -10.68
CA ILE A 9 7.14 18.97 -10.39
C ILE A 9 7.67 19.54 -11.71
N PRO A 10 6.94 20.45 -12.38
CA PRO A 10 7.37 20.94 -13.67
C PRO A 10 8.65 21.79 -13.49
N GLN A 11 9.77 21.31 -14.05
CA GLN A 11 11.03 22.05 -14.24
C GLN A 11 10.84 23.38 -15.02
N ASP A 12 9.62 23.63 -15.52
CA ASP A 12 9.26 24.73 -16.40
C ASP A 12 8.57 25.89 -15.68
N PHE A 13 8.67 26.04 -14.36
CA PHE A 13 8.05 27.18 -13.63
C PHE A 13 9.08 27.98 -12.81
N HIS A 14 8.98 29.30 -12.88
CA HIS A 14 9.70 30.23 -12.00
C HIS A 14 8.86 30.59 -10.78
N PHE A 15 9.48 30.55 -9.61
CA PHE A 15 8.96 31.21 -8.43
C PHE A 15 9.02 32.73 -8.62
N VAL A 16 7.86 33.39 -8.59
CA VAL A 16 7.76 34.84 -8.84
C VAL A 16 7.43 35.63 -7.58
N GLY A 17 6.95 34.98 -6.53
CA GLY A 17 6.64 35.64 -5.28
C GLY A 17 5.81 34.79 -4.34
N TYR A 18 5.61 35.32 -3.15
CA TYR A 18 4.79 34.70 -2.12
C TYR A 18 4.08 35.78 -1.29
N SER A 19 2.99 35.40 -0.65
CA SER A 19 2.34 36.20 0.39
C SER A 19 2.25 35.38 1.67
N VAL A 20 2.59 35.99 2.80
CA VAL A 20 2.47 35.32 4.09
C VAL A 20 1.02 35.41 4.56
N LYS A 21 0.45 34.24 4.86
CA LYS A 21 -0.93 34.09 5.35
C LYS A 21 -0.98 34.15 6.87
N GLU A 22 -0.14 33.37 7.55
CA GLU A 22 -0.15 33.22 9.01
C GLU A 22 1.29 33.01 9.52
N TYR A 23 1.62 33.61 10.67
CA TYR A 23 2.79 33.23 11.47
C TYR A 23 2.33 32.55 12.75
N GLU A 24 3.08 31.54 13.19
CA GLU A 24 2.90 30.86 14.47
C GLU A 24 4.26 30.79 15.18
N LEU A 25 4.33 31.36 16.39
CA LEU A 25 5.51 31.33 17.25
C LEU A 25 5.19 30.56 18.52
N ASP A 26 5.88 29.46 18.76
CA ASP A 26 5.68 28.57 19.92
C ASP A 26 4.21 28.13 20.13
N GLY A 27 3.49 27.87 19.03
CA GLY A 27 2.09 27.45 19.05
C GLY A 27 1.06 28.59 19.10
N MET A 28 1.51 29.85 19.15
CA MET A 28 0.63 31.02 19.18
C MET A 28 0.65 31.77 17.85
N TYR A 29 -0.54 32.07 17.32
CA TYR A 29 -0.68 32.89 16.12
C TYR A 29 -0.27 34.34 16.37
N ILE A 30 0.55 34.87 15.46
CA ILE A 30 1.08 36.22 15.54
C ILE A 30 1.02 36.90 14.17
N GLN A 31 0.81 38.22 14.15
CA GLN A 31 0.73 39.00 12.90
C GLN A 31 2.09 39.50 12.41
N ASN A 32 3.02 39.82 13.31
CA ASN A 32 4.37 40.28 12.99
C ASN A 32 5.41 39.60 13.88
N LEU A 33 6.48 39.07 13.30
CA LEU A 33 7.56 38.41 14.03
C LEU A 33 8.58 39.39 14.62
N GLU A 34 8.64 40.60 14.09
CA GLU A 34 9.69 41.55 14.45
C GLU A 34 9.61 41.94 15.93
N GLY A 35 10.73 41.76 16.65
CA GLY A 35 10.82 42.03 18.09
C GLY A 35 10.40 40.88 19.01
N HIS A 36 9.92 39.75 18.47
CA HIS A 36 9.55 38.57 19.27
C HIS A 36 10.68 37.56 19.41
N GLN A 37 10.72 36.85 20.55
CA GLN A 37 11.63 35.74 20.81
C GLN A 37 10.83 34.45 20.99
N GLY A 38 11.27 33.35 20.38
CA GLY A 38 10.63 32.04 20.50
C GLY A 38 11.54 30.91 20.06
N LYS A 39 11.09 29.66 20.22
CA LYS A 39 11.87 28.46 19.89
C LYS A 39 11.49 27.87 18.54
N ILE A 40 10.20 27.85 18.22
CA ILE A 40 9.65 27.23 17.01
C ILE A 40 8.84 28.28 16.25
N LEU A 41 9.29 28.60 15.04
CA LEU A 41 8.57 29.43 14.08
C LEU A 41 7.95 28.54 13.01
N LYS A 42 6.65 28.70 12.77
CA LYS A 42 5.99 28.19 11.56
C LYS A 42 5.41 29.35 10.77
N VAL A 43 5.49 29.24 9.45
CA VAL A 43 4.94 30.25 8.53
C VAL A 43 4.08 29.52 7.52
N LYS A 44 2.89 30.05 7.28
CA LYS A 44 2.01 29.60 6.19
C LYS A 44 2.07 30.64 5.09
N ILE A 45 2.47 30.22 3.90
CA ILE A 45 2.60 31.10 2.73
C ILE A 45 1.71 30.62 1.60
N VAL A 46 1.29 31.56 0.76
CA VAL A 46 0.80 31.29 -0.59
C VAL A 46 1.94 31.64 -1.53
N ALA A 47 2.52 30.64 -2.20
CA ALA A 47 3.59 30.82 -3.18
C ALA A 47 3.02 30.76 -4.59
N THR A 48 3.54 31.60 -5.48
CA THR A 48 3.10 31.66 -6.87
C THR A 48 4.25 31.30 -7.81
N PHE A 49 3.91 30.46 -8.78
CA PHE A 49 4.82 29.96 -9.80
C PHE A 49 4.25 30.28 -11.18
N LEU A 50 5.07 30.82 -12.07
CA LEU A 50 4.68 31.11 -13.47
C LEU A 50 5.48 30.27 -14.44
N PRO A 51 4.91 29.86 -15.59
CA PRO A 51 5.66 29.16 -16.61
C PRO A 51 6.90 29.96 -17.04
N ARG A 52 8.05 29.31 -17.07
CA ARG A 52 9.35 29.88 -17.37
C ARG A 52 9.37 30.60 -18.71
N VAL A 53 8.76 29.99 -19.72
CA VAL A 53 8.67 30.57 -21.07
C VAL A 53 8.03 31.96 -21.04
N VAL A 54 7.06 32.19 -20.16
CA VAL A 54 6.39 33.50 -20.02
C VAL A 54 7.34 34.53 -19.42
N VAL A 55 8.01 34.18 -18.31
CA VAL A 55 8.98 35.07 -17.64
C VAL A 55 10.15 35.39 -18.56
N ASP A 56 10.77 34.39 -19.18
CA ASP A 56 11.90 34.54 -20.09
C ASP A 56 11.53 35.41 -21.31
N SER A 57 10.30 35.27 -21.82
CA SER A 57 9.81 36.10 -22.93
C SER A 57 9.68 37.58 -22.53
N LEU A 58 9.14 37.87 -21.34
CA LEU A 58 9.03 39.23 -20.81
C LEU A 58 10.41 39.87 -20.62
N LEU A 59 11.34 39.14 -19.97
CA LEU A 59 12.72 39.59 -19.77
C LEU A 59 13.41 39.85 -21.12
N SER A 60 13.21 38.98 -22.11
CA SER A 60 13.78 39.14 -23.45
C SER A 60 13.30 40.41 -24.15
N VAL A 61 12.01 40.75 -24.05
CA VAL A 61 11.46 41.98 -24.67
C VAL A 61 12.02 43.23 -24.02
N VAL A 62 12.09 43.28 -22.69
CA VAL A 62 12.68 44.42 -21.96
C VAL A 62 14.15 44.59 -22.32
N ASN A 63 14.92 43.50 -22.38
CA ASN A 63 16.33 43.53 -22.76
C ASN A 63 16.52 43.99 -24.22
N LYS A 64 15.68 43.54 -25.16
CA LYS A 64 15.70 44.03 -26.56
C LYS A 64 15.45 45.53 -26.68
N ALA A 65 14.72 46.13 -25.74
CA ALA A 65 14.51 47.57 -25.65
C ALA A 65 15.72 48.32 -25.04
N GLY A 66 16.79 47.61 -24.66
CA GLY A 66 17.96 48.20 -23.99
C GLY A 66 17.70 48.56 -22.52
N LEU A 67 16.67 47.98 -21.92
CA LEU A 67 16.27 48.19 -20.53
C LEU A 67 16.62 46.98 -19.67
N LEU A 68 16.77 47.20 -18.36
CA LEU A 68 16.99 46.16 -17.37
C LEU A 68 15.78 46.11 -16.43
N VAL A 69 15.37 44.90 -16.04
CA VAL A 69 14.28 44.70 -15.07
C VAL A 69 14.84 44.82 -13.66
N ASP A 70 14.44 45.87 -12.95
CA ASP A 70 14.83 46.09 -11.54
C ASP A 70 13.99 45.22 -10.58
N TYR A 71 12.72 45.00 -10.89
CA TYR A 71 11.79 44.25 -10.06
C TYR A 71 10.67 43.62 -10.90
N LEU A 72 10.25 42.41 -10.52
CA LEU A 72 9.10 41.70 -11.11
C LEU A 72 8.15 41.32 -9.98
N THR A 73 6.85 41.53 -10.20
CA THR A 73 5.79 41.22 -9.24
C THR A 73 4.52 40.86 -9.98
N LEU A 74 3.58 40.24 -9.26
CA LEU A 74 2.22 40.06 -9.76
C LEU A 74 1.45 41.36 -9.63
N GLU A 75 0.79 41.76 -10.71
CA GLU A 75 -0.05 42.97 -10.79
C GLU A 75 -1.09 43.05 -9.66
N PRO A 76 -1.93 42.02 -9.37
CA PRO A 76 -2.93 42.11 -8.32
C PRO A 76 -2.32 42.29 -6.91
N ILE A 77 -1.09 41.81 -6.68
CA ILE A 77 -0.38 42.02 -5.41
C ILE A 77 0.07 43.47 -5.29
N ALA A 78 0.72 43.97 -6.34
CA ALA A 78 1.29 45.31 -6.35
C ALA A 78 0.19 46.37 -6.22
N ALA A 79 -0.91 46.18 -6.95
CA ALA A 79 -2.05 47.07 -6.91
C ALA A 79 -2.81 46.99 -5.57
N ALA A 80 -3.03 45.80 -5.00
CA ALA A 80 -3.69 45.65 -3.71
C ALA A 80 -2.91 46.27 -2.54
N ASN A 81 -1.58 46.10 -2.53
CA ASN A 81 -0.72 46.69 -1.50
C ASN A 81 -0.76 48.23 -1.56
N LEU A 82 -0.93 48.79 -2.75
CA LEU A 82 -1.07 50.23 -2.92
C LEU A 82 -2.45 50.73 -2.48
N VAL A 83 -3.50 50.10 -3.01
CA VAL A 83 -4.89 50.60 -2.96
C VAL A 83 -5.58 50.28 -1.63
N ILE A 84 -5.26 49.13 -1.01
CA ILE A 84 -5.87 48.67 0.23
C ILE A 84 -4.85 48.85 1.37
N PRO A 85 -5.09 49.78 2.32
CA PRO A 85 -4.26 49.92 3.50
C PRO A 85 -4.21 48.61 4.30
N ARG A 86 -3.05 48.28 4.89
CA ARG A 86 -2.85 47.04 5.66
C ARG A 86 -3.87 46.83 6.77
N ASP A 87 -4.28 47.89 7.47
CA ASP A 87 -5.29 47.80 8.54
C ASP A 87 -6.65 47.31 8.03
N MET A 88 -6.96 47.52 6.74
CA MET A 88 -8.18 47.06 6.10
C MET A 88 -8.15 45.58 5.70
N TYR A 89 -7.00 44.91 5.74
CA TYR A 89 -6.87 43.49 5.37
C TYR A 89 -7.63 42.57 6.34
N ASN A 90 -8.04 43.07 7.50
CA ASN A 90 -8.92 42.34 8.43
C ASN A 90 -10.32 42.13 7.85
N PHE A 91 -10.79 43.04 7.00
CA PHE A 91 -12.08 42.92 6.32
C PHE A 91 -12.00 41.95 5.14
N ASN A 92 -13.12 41.30 4.83
CA ASN A 92 -13.28 40.47 3.64
C ASN A 92 -13.47 41.38 2.42
N LEU A 93 -12.40 41.76 1.73
CA LEU A 93 -12.47 42.69 0.59
C LEU A 93 -12.04 41.97 -0.69
N ALA A 94 -12.61 42.39 -1.81
CA ALA A 94 -12.13 42.01 -3.13
C ALA A 94 -11.56 43.23 -3.85
N LEU A 95 -10.31 43.17 -4.29
CA LEU A 95 -9.78 44.06 -5.31
C LEU A 95 -10.02 43.43 -6.69
N VAL A 96 -10.48 44.21 -7.65
CA VAL A 96 -10.60 43.81 -9.05
C VAL A 96 -9.91 44.84 -9.94
N ASP A 97 -8.80 44.47 -10.57
CA ASP A 97 -8.12 45.26 -11.60
C ASP A 97 -8.68 44.89 -12.97
N ILE A 98 -9.49 45.77 -13.54
CA ILE A 98 -10.18 45.53 -14.81
C ILE A 98 -9.39 46.24 -15.90
N GLY A 99 -8.57 45.47 -16.60
CA GLY A 99 -7.71 45.92 -17.68
C GLY A 99 -8.39 45.96 -19.04
N ALA A 100 -7.58 45.85 -20.10
CA ALA A 100 -8.08 45.68 -21.47
C ALA A 100 -8.58 44.25 -21.68
N GLY A 101 -7.74 43.23 -21.55
CA GLY A 101 -8.12 41.83 -21.80
C GLY A 101 -8.28 40.94 -20.57
N THR A 102 -7.87 41.39 -19.39
CA THR A 102 -7.96 40.59 -18.15
C THR A 102 -8.56 41.39 -17.01
N SER A 103 -9.30 40.68 -16.15
CA SER A 103 -9.77 41.20 -14.87
C SER A 103 -9.11 40.42 -13.73
N ASP A 104 -8.12 41.03 -13.08
CA ASP A 104 -7.31 40.42 -12.04
C ASP A 104 -7.90 40.65 -10.64
N ILE A 105 -8.03 39.60 -9.86
CA ILE A 105 -8.75 39.58 -8.59
C ILE A 105 -7.80 39.25 -7.43
N ALA A 106 -7.91 40.01 -6.35
CA ALA A 106 -7.16 39.81 -5.11
C ALA A 106 -8.11 39.86 -3.90
N LEU A 107 -8.05 38.88 -2.99
CA LEU A 107 -8.94 38.79 -1.84
C LEU A 107 -8.20 38.92 -0.50
N THR A 108 -8.65 39.84 0.35
CA THR A 108 -8.10 40.05 1.70
C THR A 108 -9.06 39.57 2.77
N LYS A 109 -8.55 39.00 3.86
CA LYS A 109 -9.31 38.69 5.08
C LYS A 109 -8.34 38.32 6.21
N GLY A 110 -8.65 38.73 7.45
CA GLY A 110 -7.89 38.30 8.63
C GLY A 110 -6.45 38.80 8.68
N GLY A 111 -6.18 39.96 8.07
CA GLY A 111 -4.88 40.62 8.10
C GLY A 111 -3.94 40.24 6.95
N ALA A 112 -4.35 39.32 6.08
CA ALA A 112 -3.56 38.87 4.94
C ALA A 112 -4.40 38.83 3.65
N MET A 113 -3.69 38.85 2.52
CA MET A 113 -4.26 38.48 1.23
C MET A 113 -4.18 36.96 1.10
N PHE A 114 -5.30 36.30 0.81
CA PHE A 114 -5.41 34.85 0.94
C PHE A 114 -5.73 34.12 -0.37
N ALA A 115 -6.14 34.84 -1.41
CA ALA A 115 -6.45 34.27 -2.72
C ALA A 115 -6.28 35.30 -3.83
N TYR A 116 -5.99 34.80 -5.03
CA TYR A 116 -5.85 35.55 -6.27
C TYR A 116 -6.46 34.75 -7.42
N SER A 117 -6.96 35.42 -8.44
CA SER A 117 -7.38 34.81 -9.71
C SER A 117 -7.36 35.84 -10.81
N MET A 118 -7.51 35.39 -12.05
CA MET A 118 -7.80 36.25 -13.19
C MET A 118 -9.03 35.73 -13.92
N VAL A 119 -9.78 36.63 -14.54
CA VAL A 119 -10.79 36.33 -15.55
C VAL A 119 -10.23 36.77 -16.90
N PRO A 120 -10.18 35.91 -17.93
CA PRO A 120 -9.61 36.23 -19.23
C PRO A 120 -10.57 37.02 -20.13
N VAL A 121 -11.34 37.94 -19.53
CA VAL A 121 -12.19 38.92 -20.22
C VAL A 121 -12.16 40.24 -19.45
N ALA A 122 -12.18 41.36 -20.16
CA ALA A 122 -12.27 42.68 -19.54
C ALA A 122 -12.84 43.73 -20.50
N GLY A 123 -12.22 44.91 -20.56
CA GLY A 123 -12.76 46.06 -21.29
C GLY A 123 -12.74 45.92 -22.82
N ASP A 124 -11.87 45.10 -23.40
CA ASP A 124 -11.77 44.91 -24.85
C ASP A 124 -13.02 44.26 -25.44
N GLU A 125 -13.65 43.32 -24.75
CA GLU A 125 -14.94 42.75 -25.11
C GLU A 125 -16.03 43.82 -25.33
N ILE A 126 -16.01 44.87 -24.51
CA ILE A 126 -16.95 46.01 -24.64
C ILE A 126 -16.64 46.80 -25.92
N THR A 127 -15.36 47.00 -26.19
CA THR A 127 -14.86 47.71 -27.36
C THR A 127 -15.18 46.93 -28.64
N GLU A 128 -14.99 45.62 -28.61
CA GLU A 128 -15.31 44.70 -29.70
C GLU A 128 -16.81 44.64 -29.97
N ALA A 129 -17.66 44.56 -28.93
CA ALA A 129 -19.11 44.58 -29.09
C ALA A 129 -19.61 45.86 -29.82
N ILE A 130 -19.04 47.01 -29.48
CA ILE A 130 -19.33 48.27 -30.19
C ILE A 130 -18.81 48.21 -31.63
N ALA A 131 -17.57 47.75 -31.82
CA ALA A 131 -16.94 47.68 -33.13
C ALA A 131 -17.71 46.75 -34.09
N GLU A 132 -18.13 45.59 -33.61
CA GLU A 132 -18.91 44.62 -34.39
C GLU A 132 -20.30 45.15 -34.73
N HIS A 133 -21.01 45.72 -33.75
CA HIS A 133 -22.37 46.21 -33.96
C HIS A 133 -22.45 47.33 -34.99
N TYR A 134 -21.53 48.30 -34.89
CA TYR A 134 -21.50 49.48 -35.77
C TYR A 134 -20.56 49.33 -36.97
N LEU A 135 -19.92 48.17 -37.14
CA LEU A 135 -18.91 47.89 -38.15
C LEU A 135 -17.78 48.93 -38.16
N LEU A 136 -17.24 49.24 -36.98
CA LEU A 136 -16.13 50.20 -36.77
C LEU A 136 -14.80 49.46 -36.68
N ASP A 137 -13.69 50.16 -36.94
CA ASP A 137 -12.38 49.67 -36.50
C ASP A 137 -12.26 49.75 -34.96
N TYR A 138 -11.37 48.94 -34.39
CA TYR A 138 -11.20 48.84 -32.94
C TYR A 138 -10.92 50.20 -32.27
N ASN A 139 -10.09 51.06 -32.86
CA ASN A 139 -9.76 52.36 -32.26
C ASN A 139 -10.97 53.29 -32.27
N THR A 140 -11.82 53.22 -33.29
CA THR A 140 -13.06 53.98 -33.35
C THR A 140 -14.10 53.43 -32.37
N GLY A 141 -14.21 52.10 -32.22
CA GLY A 141 -15.02 51.47 -31.18
C GLY A 141 -14.60 51.91 -29.77
N GLU A 142 -13.29 51.98 -29.50
CA GLU A 142 -12.77 52.44 -28.21
C GLU A 142 -13.09 53.92 -27.95
N ARG A 143 -13.06 54.77 -28.99
CA ARG A 143 -13.51 56.16 -28.86
C ARG A 143 -14.98 56.26 -28.48
N VAL A 144 -15.84 55.45 -29.11
CA VAL A 144 -17.28 55.37 -28.77
C VAL A 144 -17.46 54.91 -27.32
N LYS A 145 -16.78 53.85 -26.90
CA LYS A 145 -16.84 53.37 -25.51
C LYS A 145 -16.46 54.47 -24.51
N ARG A 146 -15.38 55.20 -24.78
CA ARG A 146 -14.89 56.27 -23.90
C ARG A 146 -15.83 57.48 -23.86
N SER A 147 -16.55 57.81 -24.93
CA SER A 147 -17.51 58.92 -24.92
C SER A 147 -18.78 58.65 -24.13
N LEU A 148 -19.05 57.38 -23.80
CA LEU A 148 -20.17 57.03 -22.91
C LEU A 148 -20.07 57.71 -21.54
N LEU A 149 -18.84 58.02 -21.09
CA LEU A 149 -18.58 58.75 -19.85
C LEU A 149 -18.87 60.25 -19.97
N SER A 150 -18.64 60.85 -21.13
CA SER A 150 -18.95 62.27 -21.37
C SER A 150 -20.43 62.48 -21.69
N GLY A 151 -21.14 61.43 -22.12
CA GLY A 151 -22.54 61.51 -22.54
C GLY A 151 -22.71 62.22 -23.89
N GLU A 152 -21.64 62.34 -24.66
CA GLU A 152 -21.64 63.02 -25.95
C GLU A 152 -21.97 62.05 -27.09
N GLU A 153 -22.78 62.50 -28.05
CA GLU A 153 -22.98 61.81 -29.32
C GLU A 153 -21.66 61.76 -30.09
N ILE A 154 -21.31 60.58 -30.62
CA ILE A 154 -20.14 60.42 -31.46
C ILE A 154 -20.53 60.30 -32.93
N LYS A 155 -19.85 61.10 -33.74
CA LYS A 155 -19.79 60.95 -35.19
C LYS A 155 -18.62 60.03 -35.56
N ALA A 156 -18.91 58.96 -36.29
CA ALA A 156 -17.92 57.97 -36.72
C ALA A 156 -18.11 57.56 -38.18
N HIS A 157 -17.09 56.93 -38.76
CA HIS A 157 -17.18 56.27 -40.06
C HIS A 157 -17.03 54.77 -39.86
N ASN A 158 -17.95 53.98 -40.42
CA ASN A 158 -17.83 52.53 -40.43
C ASN A 158 -16.78 52.06 -41.47
N ILE A 159 -16.45 50.78 -41.50
CA ILE A 159 -15.49 50.19 -42.44
C ILE A 159 -15.88 50.36 -43.92
N LEU A 160 -17.15 50.66 -44.21
CA LEU A 160 -17.66 50.98 -45.54
C LEU A 160 -17.59 52.48 -45.86
N SER A 161 -16.92 53.26 -45.01
CA SER A 161 -16.80 54.72 -45.09
C SER A 161 -18.13 55.47 -44.99
N GLN A 162 -19.19 54.83 -44.47
CA GLN A 162 -20.46 55.48 -44.22
C GLN A 162 -20.41 56.22 -42.90
N GLU A 163 -20.93 57.44 -42.90
CA GLU A 163 -21.05 58.27 -41.71
C GLU A 163 -22.22 57.80 -40.84
N ILE A 164 -21.93 57.57 -39.55
CA ILE A 164 -22.92 57.17 -38.55
C ILE A 164 -22.81 58.07 -37.31
N TYR A 165 -23.95 58.23 -36.64
CA TYR A 165 -24.08 58.97 -35.39
C TYR A 165 -24.52 57.98 -34.33
N ILE A 166 -23.78 57.92 -33.22
CA ILE A 166 -24.00 56.96 -32.14
C ILE A 166 -24.29 57.76 -30.88
N THR A 167 -25.50 57.61 -30.35
CA THR A 167 -25.86 58.20 -29.07
C THR A 167 -25.41 57.31 -27.91
N PRO A 168 -25.14 57.88 -26.71
CA PRO A 168 -24.81 57.09 -25.53
C PRO A 168 -25.86 56.03 -25.18
N ASP A 169 -27.15 56.35 -25.34
CA ASP A 169 -28.24 55.42 -25.04
C ASP A 169 -28.26 54.20 -25.97
N GLU A 170 -28.02 54.39 -27.27
CA GLU A 170 -27.89 53.29 -28.23
C GLU A 170 -26.67 52.43 -27.90
N ALA A 171 -25.52 53.07 -27.67
CA ALA A 171 -24.31 52.36 -27.29
C ALA A 171 -24.48 51.59 -25.96
N PHE A 172 -25.22 52.12 -24.97
CA PHE A 172 -25.57 51.39 -23.75
C PHE A 172 -26.43 50.15 -23.99
N GLN A 173 -27.36 50.21 -24.94
CA GLN A 173 -28.16 49.04 -25.30
C GLN A 173 -27.30 47.96 -25.95
N VAL A 174 -26.32 48.36 -26.78
CA VAL A 174 -25.38 47.44 -27.43
C VAL A 174 -24.49 46.75 -26.41
N ILE A 175 -23.86 47.50 -25.50
CA ILE A 175 -22.91 46.92 -24.55
C ILE A 175 -23.57 46.24 -23.35
N GLY A 176 -24.85 46.52 -23.07
CA GLY A 176 -25.55 46.05 -21.88
C GLY A 176 -25.39 44.55 -21.59
N PRO A 177 -25.65 43.65 -22.56
CA PRO A 177 -25.46 42.20 -22.37
C PRO A 177 -24.01 41.81 -22.06
N VAL A 178 -23.04 42.48 -22.68
CA VAL A 178 -21.61 42.19 -22.51
C VAL A 178 -21.11 42.69 -21.15
N VAL A 179 -21.56 43.86 -20.72
CA VAL A 179 -21.31 44.40 -19.37
C VAL A 179 -21.85 43.44 -18.30
N GLN A 180 -23.07 42.93 -18.48
CA GLN A 180 -23.67 41.96 -17.55
C GLN A 180 -22.91 40.63 -17.54
N SER A 181 -22.50 40.13 -18.71
CA SER A 181 -21.66 38.93 -18.81
C SER A 181 -20.32 39.10 -18.09
N LEU A 182 -19.63 40.23 -18.30
CA LEU A 182 -18.37 40.54 -17.64
C LEU A 182 -18.55 40.65 -16.12
N ALA A 183 -19.59 41.35 -15.67
CA ALA A 183 -19.92 41.48 -14.25
C ALA A 183 -20.20 40.12 -13.60
N ALA A 184 -20.94 39.25 -14.28
CA ALA A 184 -21.23 37.89 -13.82
C ALA A 184 -19.94 37.07 -13.66
N GLN A 185 -19.07 37.05 -14.67
CA GLN A 185 -17.83 36.28 -14.65
C GLN A 185 -16.87 36.75 -13.55
N ILE A 186 -16.72 38.07 -13.36
CA ILE A 186 -15.94 38.64 -12.25
C ILE A 186 -16.54 38.20 -10.90
N SER A 187 -17.86 38.29 -10.76
CA SER A 187 -18.56 37.94 -9.51
C SER A 187 -18.47 36.45 -9.18
N GLU A 188 -18.61 35.58 -10.18
CA GLU A 188 -18.45 34.13 -10.05
C GLU A 188 -17.03 33.78 -9.62
N ALA A 189 -16.01 34.38 -10.22
CA ALA A 189 -14.62 34.18 -9.82
C ALA A 189 -14.36 34.62 -8.37
N ILE A 190 -14.91 35.78 -7.95
CA ILE A 190 -14.85 36.24 -6.57
C ILE A 190 -15.49 35.22 -5.62
N LEU A 191 -16.70 34.75 -5.93
CA LEU A 191 -17.44 33.80 -5.09
C LEU A 191 -16.74 32.44 -4.99
N MET A 192 -16.19 31.95 -6.11
CA MET A 192 -15.46 30.69 -6.17
C MET A 192 -14.22 30.71 -5.27
N LEU A 193 -13.45 31.80 -5.26
CA LEU A 193 -12.25 31.94 -4.43
C LEU A 193 -12.58 32.22 -2.97
N ASN A 194 -13.58 33.07 -2.71
CA ASN A 194 -13.91 33.54 -1.37
C ASN A 194 -14.80 32.56 -0.59
N ASN A 195 -15.51 31.67 -1.30
CA ASN A 195 -16.56 30.78 -0.79
C ASN A 195 -17.75 31.52 -0.14
N LYS A 196 -17.83 32.84 -0.29
CA LYS A 196 -18.91 33.71 0.18
C LYS A 196 -18.77 35.11 -0.41
N THR A 197 -19.81 35.92 -0.33
CA THR A 197 -19.78 37.33 -0.76
C THR A 197 -18.75 38.15 0.06
N PRO A 198 -17.93 38.99 -0.60
CA PRO A 198 -17.08 39.95 0.11
C PRO A 198 -17.92 41.01 0.85
N GLN A 199 -17.30 41.73 1.78
CA GLN A 199 -17.95 42.87 2.44
C GLN A 199 -18.00 44.09 1.52
N ALA A 200 -17.00 44.28 0.66
CA ALA A 200 -16.94 45.32 -0.35
C ALA A 200 -16.01 44.90 -1.50
N VAL A 201 -16.22 45.50 -2.67
CA VAL A 201 -15.40 45.33 -3.87
C VAL A 201 -14.79 46.67 -4.25
N ILE A 202 -13.48 46.67 -4.48
CA ILE A 202 -12.70 47.83 -4.87
C ILE A 202 -12.20 47.57 -6.29
N CYS A 203 -12.75 48.30 -7.25
CA CYS A 203 -12.36 48.20 -8.65
C CYS A 203 -11.28 49.22 -8.98
N ILE A 204 -10.32 48.81 -9.80
CA ILE A 204 -9.28 49.66 -10.39
C ILE A 204 -9.10 49.30 -11.86
N GLY A 205 -8.21 50.01 -12.57
CA GLY A 205 -7.94 49.75 -13.98
C GLY A 205 -8.86 50.54 -14.89
N GLY A 206 -8.47 50.72 -16.15
CA GLY A 206 -9.24 51.51 -17.11
C GLY A 206 -10.61 50.93 -17.43
N GLY A 207 -10.75 49.60 -17.41
CA GLY A 207 -11.99 48.91 -17.68
C GLY A 207 -13.05 49.10 -16.60
N SER A 208 -12.67 49.44 -15.36
CA SER A 208 -13.63 49.72 -14.28
C SER A 208 -14.45 50.98 -14.52
N LEU A 209 -14.01 51.86 -15.43
CA LEU A 209 -14.75 53.04 -15.86
C LEU A 209 -15.88 52.69 -16.85
N THR A 210 -16.03 51.42 -17.26
CA THR A 210 -17.14 51.01 -18.12
C THR A 210 -18.47 51.24 -17.39
N PRO A 211 -19.40 52.03 -17.95
CA PRO A 211 -20.65 52.33 -17.26
C PRO A 211 -21.49 51.06 -17.01
N LYS A 212 -22.25 51.05 -15.91
CA LYS A 212 -23.10 49.92 -15.47
C LYS A 212 -22.36 48.66 -15.00
N LEU A 213 -21.03 48.62 -15.12
CA LEU A 213 -20.24 47.45 -14.73
C LEU A 213 -20.23 47.24 -13.21
N LEU A 214 -20.03 48.32 -12.44
CA LEU A 214 -20.02 48.22 -10.98
C LEU A 214 -21.41 47.87 -10.43
N GLU A 215 -22.48 48.41 -11.02
CA GLU A 215 -23.85 48.03 -10.68
C GLU A 215 -24.10 46.54 -10.96
N GLY A 216 -23.68 46.04 -12.12
CA GLY A 216 -23.77 44.61 -12.44
C GLY A 216 -23.01 43.74 -11.44
N ILE A 217 -21.79 44.12 -11.05
CA ILE A 217 -21.00 43.39 -10.04
C ILE A 217 -21.74 43.40 -8.69
N ALA A 218 -22.29 44.54 -8.28
CA ALA A 218 -23.06 44.66 -7.05
C ALA A 218 -24.30 43.75 -7.07
N GLU A 219 -25.06 43.74 -8.18
CA GLU A 219 -26.24 42.90 -8.36
C GLU A 219 -25.90 41.41 -8.29
N HIS A 220 -24.88 40.95 -9.05
CA HIS A 220 -24.47 39.54 -9.07
C HIS A 220 -23.89 39.04 -7.74
N LEU A 221 -23.26 39.93 -6.96
CA LEU A 221 -22.77 39.60 -5.62
C LEU A 221 -23.83 39.76 -4.52
N GLY A 222 -24.98 40.36 -4.82
CA GLY A 222 -25.99 40.71 -3.82
C GLY A 222 -25.50 41.76 -2.83
N LEU A 223 -24.65 42.68 -3.29
CA LEU A 223 -24.10 43.77 -2.50
C LEU A 223 -24.89 45.07 -2.71
N PRO A 224 -25.02 45.91 -1.67
CA PRO A 224 -25.42 47.29 -1.86
C PRO A 224 -24.43 48.02 -2.78
N GLY A 225 -24.93 48.86 -3.68
CA GLY A 225 -24.08 49.56 -4.66
C GLY A 225 -23.01 50.45 -4.04
N ASP A 226 -23.23 50.99 -2.83
CA ASP A 226 -22.25 51.78 -2.08
C ASP A 226 -21.06 50.96 -1.54
N ARG A 227 -21.10 49.63 -1.69
CA ARG A 227 -20.02 48.71 -1.34
C ARG A 227 -19.21 48.21 -2.53
N VAL A 228 -19.52 48.67 -3.74
CA VAL A 228 -18.74 48.41 -4.95
C VAL A 228 -18.30 49.76 -5.51
N GLY A 229 -17.00 50.04 -5.48
CA GLY A 229 -16.49 51.38 -5.80
C GLY A 229 -15.18 51.36 -6.55
N ILE A 230 -14.93 52.41 -7.32
CA ILE A 230 -13.63 52.62 -7.97
C ILE A 230 -12.70 53.30 -6.96
N LYS A 231 -11.45 52.85 -6.92
CA LYS A 231 -10.39 53.55 -6.18
C LYS A 231 -9.27 53.97 -7.09
N GLN A 232 -8.83 55.19 -6.95
CA GLN A 232 -7.85 55.81 -7.82
C GLN A 232 -6.53 56.03 -7.05
N TYR A 233 -5.42 56.23 -7.77
CA TYR A 233 -4.12 56.38 -7.10
C TYR A 233 -4.01 57.70 -6.32
N ASP A 234 -4.75 58.74 -6.72
CA ASP A 234 -4.80 60.06 -6.10
C ASP A 234 -5.61 60.07 -4.79
N ASP A 235 -6.46 59.06 -4.57
CA ASP A 235 -7.09 58.79 -3.27
C ASP A 235 -6.07 58.32 -2.20
N ILE A 236 -4.84 58.01 -2.62
CA ILE A 236 -3.83 57.35 -1.79
C ILE A 236 -2.86 58.40 -1.27
N LYS A 237 -2.94 58.68 0.04
CA LYS A 237 -2.21 59.78 0.72
C LYS A 237 -0.70 59.83 0.47
N VAL A 238 -0.06 58.69 0.20
CA VAL A 238 1.40 58.60 -0.01
C VAL A 238 1.83 58.86 -1.45
N ILE A 239 0.89 58.99 -2.39
CA ILE A 239 1.14 59.30 -3.79
C ILE A 239 0.85 60.78 -4.05
N GLN A 240 1.73 61.43 -4.80
CA GLN A 240 1.60 62.83 -5.21
C GLN A 240 1.92 62.99 -6.69
N GLY A 241 1.22 63.89 -7.35
CA GLY A 241 1.42 64.22 -8.77
C GLY A 241 0.27 63.73 -9.65
N GLU A 242 0.21 64.31 -10.85
CA GLU A 242 -0.77 63.96 -11.88
C GLU A 242 -0.04 63.54 -13.16
N ILE A 243 -0.59 62.57 -13.87
CA ILE A 243 -0.08 62.13 -15.17
C ILE A 243 -0.95 62.77 -16.26
N ALA A 244 -0.36 63.68 -17.02
CA ALA A 244 -1.07 64.42 -18.05
C ALA A 244 -1.74 63.48 -19.06
N GLY A 245 -3.05 63.63 -19.25
CA GLY A 245 -3.83 62.88 -20.24
C GLY A 245 -4.22 61.46 -19.84
N ILE A 246 -3.97 61.04 -18.58
CA ILE A 246 -4.31 59.70 -18.08
C ILE A 246 -5.29 59.83 -16.91
N ASN A 247 -6.40 59.08 -16.96
CA ASN A 247 -7.34 59.02 -15.83
C ASN A 247 -6.67 58.29 -14.65
N PRO A 248 -6.78 58.79 -13.41
CA PRO A 248 -6.11 58.17 -12.28
C PRO A 248 -6.42 56.67 -12.05
N ALA A 249 -7.63 56.20 -12.37
CA ALA A 249 -7.97 54.78 -12.30
C ALA A 249 -7.08 53.89 -13.20
N GLN A 250 -6.56 54.44 -14.31
CA GLN A 250 -5.77 53.71 -15.31
C GLN A 250 -4.32 53.47 -14.88
N ALA A 251 -3.79 54.24 -13.91
CA ALA A 251 -2.37 54.18 -13.54
C ALA A 251 -2.11 53.53 -12.17
N SER A 252 -3.15 53.11 -11.45
CA SER A 252 -3.02 52.46 -10.13
C SER A 252 -2.07 51.26 -10.17
N THR A 253 -2.15 50.41 -11.20
CA THR A 253 -1.33 49.19 -11.31
C THR A 253 0.14 49.51 -11.62
N PRO A 254 0.50 50.31 -12.65
CA PRO A 254 1.87 50.76 -12.86
C PRO A 254 2.50 51.45 -11.64
N ILE A 255 1.73 52.30 -10.95
CA ILE A 255 2.21 52.98 -9.73
C ILE A 255 2.43 51.95 -8.60
N GLY A 256 1.52 50.98 -8.46
CA GLY A 256 1.65 49.90 -7.48
C GLY A 256 2.90 49.06 -7.71
N ILE A 257 3.24 48.77 -8.98
CA ILE A 257 4.48 48.10 -9.36
C ILE A 257 5.70 48.95 -8.98
N ALA A 258 5.68 50.25 -9.27
CA ALA A 258 6.78 51.16 -8.94
C ALA A 258 7.01 51.28 -7.42
N VAL A 259 5.92 51.41 -6.63
CA VAL A 259 6.00 51.42 -5.16
C VAL A 259 6.52 50.08 -4.64
N SER A 260 6.02 48.96 -5.17
CA SER A 260 6.48 47.62 -4.78
C SER A 260 7.97 47.42 -5.09
N ALA A 261 8.45 47.89 -6.24
CA ALA A 261 9.85 47.85 -6.60
C ALA A 261 10.71 48.67 -5.62
N HIS A 262 10.25 49.87 -5.24
CA HIS A 262 10.94 50.71 -4.27
C HIS A 262 11.03 50.05 -2.89
N GLU A 263 9.93 49.50 -2.37
CA GLU A 263 9.88 48.82 -1.05
C GLU A 263 10.69 47.52 -1.00
N ASN A 264 10.90 46.89 -2.16
CA ASN A 264 11.64 45.64 -2.31
C ASN A 264 13.01 45.82 -2.96
N LYS A 265 13.50 47.05 -3.03
CA LYS A 265 14.82 47.36 -3.58
C LYS A 265 15.91 46.60 -2.81
N GLY A 266 16.72 45.83 -3.53
CA GLY A 266 17.75 44.96 -2.95
C GLY A 266 17.23 43.66 -2.34
N LYS A 267 15.97 43.29 -2.56
CA LYS A 267 15.43 41.96 -2.22
C LYS A 267 15.29 41.07 -3.45
N ALA A 268 15.01 41.64 -4.63
CA ALA A 268 15.04 40.92 -5.90
C ALA A 268 16.33 41.20 -6.67
N TYR A 269 16.86 40.18 -7.33
CA TYR A 269 18.09 40.24 -8.09
C TYR A 269 17.90 39.57 -9.46
N LEU A 270 18.39 40.26 -10.49
CA LEU A 270 18.59 39.70 -11.82
C LEU A 270 20.07 39.38 -11.97
N LEU A 271 20.40 38.09 -12.05
CA LEU A 271 21.77 37.60 -12.10
C LEU A 271 22.10 37.06 -13.50
N ASP A 272 23.08 37.67 -14.16
CA ASP A 272 23.63 37.17 -15.41
C ASP A 272 24.79 36.22 -15.10
N ILE A 273 24.63 34.93 -15.32
CA ILE A 273 25.65 33.92 -15.01
C ILE A 273 25.99 33.08 -16.25
N SER A 274 27.02 32.24 -16.15
CA SER A 274 27.23 31.14 -17.10
C SER A 274 27.22 29.78 -16.43
N VAL A 275 26.59 28.79 -17.07
CA VAL A 275 26.61 27.39 -16.66
C VAL A 275 27.11 26.54 -17.83
N ASN A 276 28.21 25.81 -17.64
CA ASN A 276 28.85 25.00 -18.69
C ASN A 276 29.09 25.79 -20.00
N GLY A 277 29.48 27.06 -19.88
CA GLY A 277 29.77 27.97 -21.00
C GLY A 277 28.55 28.63 -21.67
N TYR A 278 27.32 28.30 -21.26
CA TYR A 278 26.10 28.94 -21.75
C TYR A 278 25.67 30.05 -20.78
N LYS A 279 25.25 31.20 -21.31
CA LYS A 279 24.78 32.32 -20.50
C LYS A 279 23.32 32.14 -20.11
N TYR A 280 23.01 32.40 -18.84
CA TYR A 280 21.68 32.37 -18.29
C TYR A 280 21.42 33.64 -17.50
N GLN A 281 20.17 34.09 -17.52
CA GLN A 281 19.69 35.17 -16.68
C GLN A 281 18.72 34.59 -15.66
N ILE A 282 19.01 34.78 -14.38
CA ILE A 282 18.21 34.25 -13.26
C ILE A 282 17.52 35.42 -12.58
N PHE A 283 16.20 35.35 -12.50
CA PHE A 283 15.43 36.22 -11.62
C PHE A 283 15.18 35.51 -10.29
N THR A 284 15.54 36.15 -9.18
CA THR A 284 15.30 35.63 -7.82
C THR A 284 14.80 36.74 -6.90
N VAL A 285 13.84 36.41 -6.03
CA VAL A 285 13.23 37.33 -5.05
C VAL A 285 13.98 37.29 -3.70
N ASN A 286 15.15 36.64 -3.68
CA ASN A 286 16.08 36.52 -2.54
C ASN A 286 17.52 36.45 -3.09
N ARG A 287 18.48 35.95 -2.30
CA ARG A 287 19.84 35.68 -2.79
C ARG A 287 19.81 34.46 -3.71
N GLY A 288 20.31 34.61 -4.94
CA GLY A 288 20.40 33.50 -5.90
C GLY A 288 21.48 32.52 -5.47
N THR A 289 21.22 31.23 -5.65
CA THR A 289 22.12 30.14 -5.29
C THR A 289 22.60 29.35 -6.51
N VAL A 290 23.63 28.54 -6.32
CA VAL A 290 24.09 27.57 -7.31
C VAL A 290 22.94 26.63 -7.72
N ALA A 291 22.08 26.20 -6.81
CA ALA A 291 20.91 25.38 -7.13
C ALA A 291 19.97 26.08 -8.13
N ASP A 292 19.68 27.37 -7.91
CA ASP A 292 18.83 28.17 -8.82
C ASP A 292 19.45 28.24 -10.22
N ALA A 293 20.78 28.36 -10.29
CA ALA A 293 21.50 28.34 -11.55
C ALA A 293 21.43 27.01 -12.30
N LEU A 294 21.59 25.89 -11.60
CA LEU A 294 21.51 24.57 -12.22
C LEU A 294 20.10 24.26 -12.72
N LEU A 295 19.09 24.59 -11.90
CA LEU A 295 17.68 24.49 -12.31
C LEU A 295 17.39 25.39 -13.52
N THR A 296 17.91 26.61 -13.54
CA THR A 296 17.81 27.51 -14.69
C THR A 296 18.55 26.94 -15.92
N ALA A 297 19.65 26.24 -15.74
CA ALA A 297 20.32 25.55 -16.85
C ALA A 297 19.59 24.28 -17.32
N GLY A 298 18.53 23.84 -16.61
CA GLY A 298 17.80 22.61 -16.88
C GLY A 298 18.57 21.35 -16.45
N ILE A 299 19.51 21.50 -15.52
CA ILE A 299 20.30 20.40 -14.95
C ILE A 299 19.55 19.85 -13.74
N ASP A 300 19.24 18.56 -13.75
CA ASP A 300 18.62 17.89 -12.61
C ASP A 300 19.63 17.80 -11.46
N LEU A 301 19.25 18.32 -10.29
CA LEU A 301 20.10 18.31 -9.10
C LEU A 301 20.52 16.89 -8.68
N ARG A 302 19.71 15.88 -9.01
CA ARG A 302 20.00 14.46 -8.75
C ARG A 302 21.14 13.90 -9.60
N GLU A 303 21.38 14.46 -10.78
CA GLU A 303 22.52 14.09 -11.62
C GLU A 303 23.85 14.50 -10.99
N VAL A 304 23.82 15.47 -10.07
CA VAL A 304 25.01 15.99 -9.39
C VAL A 304 25.30 15.27 -8.08
N THR A 305 24.31 14.65 -7.44
CA THR A 305 24.49 13.97 -6.14
C THR A 305 24.96 12.53 -6.24
N GLY A 306 24.98 11.95 -7.44
CA GLY A 306 25.30 10.54 -7.69
C GLY A 306 24.15 9.64 -7.26
N LEU A 307 23.51 8.95 -8.21
CA LEU A 307 22.37 8.09 -7.90
C LEU A 307 22.86 6.73 -7.37
N PRO A 308 22.27 6.18 -6.30
CA PRO A 308 22.54 4.79 -5.94
C PRO A 308 21.97 3.85 -7.01
N GLY A 309 22.64 2.73 -7.23
CA GLY A 309 22.09 1.64 -8.05
C GLY A 309 20.81 1.08 -7.43
N ARG A 310 19.90 0.58 -8.26
CA ARG A 310 18.63 0.00 -7.81
C ARG A 310 18.89 -1.20 -6.92
N GLY A 311 18.20 -1.28 -5.79
CA GLY A 311 18.18 -2.49 -4.95
C GLY A 311 17.24 -3.54 -5.51
N ILE A 312 17.46 -4.80 -5.13
CA ILE A 312 16.54 -5.92 -5.36
C ILE A 312 15.82 -6.19 -4.03
N THR A 313 14.50 -6.30 -4.07
CA THR A 313 13.67 -6.69 -2.92
C THR A 313 13.00 -8.03 -3.22
N CYS A 314 13.07 -9.00 -2.31
CA CYS A 314 12.40 -10.29 -2.49
C CYS A 314 11.90 -10.82 -1.13
N THR A 315 11.00 -11.79 -1.14
CA THR A 315 10.62 -12.54 0.05
C THR A 315 11.29 -13.91 0.05
N VAL A 316 11.81 -14.36 1.19
CA VAL A 316 12.42 -15.69 1.36
C VAL A 316 11.69 -16.40 2.48
N ASN A 317 10.96 -17.47 2.17
CA ASN A 317 10.06 -18.18 3.12
C ASN A 317 9.12 -17.21 3.89
N GLY A 318 8.65 -16.17 3.21
CA GLY A 318 7.75 -15.15 3.77
C GLY A 318 8.43 -13.94 4.43
N GLU A 319 9.75 -13.96 4.62
CA GLU A 319 10.50 -12.82 5.17
C GLU A 319 11.04 -11.88 4.09
N LEU A 320 10.86 -10.57 4.25
CA LEU A 320 11.43 -9.57 3.34
C LEU A 320 12.96 -9.52 3.43
N ARG A 321 13.63 -9.58 2.29
CA ARG A 321 15.07 -9.40 2.12
C ARG A 321 15.34 -8.32 1.08
N ILE A 322 16.40 -7.54 1.29
CA ILE A 322 16.79 -6.41 0.44
C ILE A 322 18.28 -6.53 0.11
N ILE A 323 18.60 -6.64 -1.17
CA ILE A 323 19.97 -6.56 -1.71
C ILE A 323 20.17 -5.14 -2.21
N ARG A 324 21.15 -4.42 -1.65
CA ARG A 324 21.40 -3.01 -1.99
C ARG A 324 22.27 -2.91 -3.24
N GLY A 325 21.96 -1.93 -4.10
CA GLY A 325 22.86 -1.53 -5.18
C GLY A 325 24.08 -0.77 -4.64
N GLU A 326 25.08 -0.57 -5.50
CA GLU A 326 26.27 0.22 -5.15
C GLU A 326 25.92 1.71 -5.06
N LEU A 327 26.69 2.47 -4.28
CA LEU A 327 26.57 3.93 -4.24
C LEU A 327 27.19 4.52 -5.52
N GLY A 328 26.51 5.50 -6.11
CA GLY A 328 27.08 6.30 -7.20
C GLY A 328 28.17 7.24 -6.71
N GLU A 329 29.00 7.73 -7.63
CA GLU A 329 29.97 8.77 -7.30
C GLU A 329 29.30 10.14 -7.44
N PRO A 330 29.41 11.02 -6.42
CA PRO A 330 28.85 12.35 -6.51
C PRO A 330 29.59 13.17 -7.56
N GLY A 331 28.83 13.96 -8.31
CA GLY A 331 29.36 14.96 -9.22
C GLY A 331 30.09 16.08 -8.49
N GLN A 332 30.55 17.07 -9.25
CA GLN A 332 31.21 18.25 -8.73
C GLN A 332 30.58 19.50 -9.30
N ILE A 333 30.39 20.51 -8.45
CA ILE A 333 29.98 21.84 -8.88
C ILE A 333 31.15 22.78 -8.61
N ILE A 334 31.58 23.49 -9.65
CA ILE A 334 32.72 24.39 -9.62
C ILE A 334 32.19 25.79 -9.91
N LEU A 335 32.24 26.69 -8.93
CA LEU A 335 31.91 28.11 -9.08
C LEU A 335 33.22 28.91 -9.13
N ASN A 336 33.48 29.61 -10.23
CA ASN A 336 34.67 30.43 -10.42
C ASN A 336 35.97 29.68 -10.04
N ASN A 337 36.15 28.46 -10.56
CA ASN A 337 37.27 27.54 -10.28
C ASN A 337 37.35 26.99 -8.84
N LYS A 338 36.29 27.09 -8.03
CA LYS A 338 36.25 26.52 -6.67
C LYS A 338 35.10 25.52 -6.52
N LYS A 339 35.40 24.36 -5.93
CA LYS A 339 34.36 23.37 -5.61
C LYS A 339 33.42 23.92 -4.54
N VAL A 340 32.11 23.90 -4.80
CA VAL A 340 31.06 24.46 -3.94
C VAL A 340 29.87 23.52 -3.79
N GLY A 341 29.03 23.79 -2.80
CA GLY A 341 27.72 23.16 -2.62
C GLY A 341 26.61 23.89 -3.39
N LEU A 342 25.40 23.32 -3.35
CA LEU A 342 24.21 23.85 -4.02
C LEU A 342 23.67 25.14 -3.38
N ASP A 343 23.91 25.33 -2.08
CA ASP A 343 23.42 26.42 -1.25
C ASP A 343 24.28 27.69 -1.33
N VAL A 344 25.40 27.64 -2.05
CA VAL A 344 26.31 28.79 -2.18
C VAL A 344 25.66 29.89 -3.02
N GLU A 345 25.74 31.11 -2.52
CA GLU A 345 25.23 32.31 -3.19
C GLU A 345 26.05 32.66 -4.44
N ILE A 346 25.35 33.11 -5.49
CA ILE A 346 25.91 33.51 -6.77
C ILE A 346 25.67 35.01 -7.06
N LYS A 347 26.49 35.57 -7.95
CA LYS A 347 26.46 36.97 -8.38
C LYS A 347 26.49 37.07 -9.90
N SER A 348 26.04 38.20 -10.44
CA SER A 348 26.24 38.49 -11.87
C SER A 348 27.71 38.40 -12.25
N GLY A 349 27.99 37.70 -13.33
CA GLY A 349 29.31 37.39 -13.85
C GLY A 349 29.87 36.03 -13.42
N ASP A 350 29.21 35.33 -12.50
CA ASP A 350 29.70 34.04 -12.02
C ASP A 350 29.66 32.96 -13.11
N GLU A 351 30.70 32.12 -13.12
CA GLU A 351 30.84 30.97 -14.02
C GLU A 351 30.74 29.68 -13.22
N ILE A 352 29.82 28.80 -13.63
CA ILE A 352 29.50 27.54 -12.97
C ILE A 352 29.79 26.39 -13.95
N GLU A 353 30.66 25.47 -13.55
CA GLU A 353 30.86 24.21 -14.25
C GLU A 353 30.27 23.07 -13.42
N VAL A 354 29.51 22.19 -14.08
CA VAL A 354 28.93 21.00 -13.46
C VAL A 354 29.51 19.76 -14.12
N ILE A 355 30.11 18.92 -13.29
CA ILE A 355 30.53 17.58 -13.65
C ILE A 355 29.49 16.63 -13.02
N SER A 356 28.67 15.99 -13.86
CA SER A 356 27.66 15.04 -13.37
C SER A 356 28.31 13.87 -12.63
N GLY A 357 27.62 13.37 -11.61
CA GLY A 357 27.98 12.14 -10.92
C GLY A 357 27.72 10.91 -11.79
N SER A 358 28.22 9.76 -11.32
CA SER A 358 27.92 8.46 -11.93
C SER A 358 26.90 7.71 -11.08
N SER A 359 25.99 6.98 -11.73
CA SER A 359 25.10 6.07 -11.01
C SER A 359 25.88 4.87 -10.49
N GLY A 360 25.56 4.43 -9.27
CA GLY A 360 26.04 3.17 -8.75
C GLY A 360 25.45 2.01 -9.56
N LYS A 361 26.13 0.87 -9.54
CA LYS A 361 25.63 -0.34 -10.23
C LYS A 361 24.42 -0.91 -9.50
N ASP A 362 23.44 -1.33 -10.28
CA ASP A 362 22.26 -2.03 -9.75
C ASP A 362 22.67 -3.30 -8.98
N ALA A 363 21.89 -3.62 -7.95
CA ALA A 363 22.07 -4.83 -7.18
C ALA A 363 21.96 -6.05 -8.10
N SER A 364 22.82 -7.03 -7.84
CA SER A 364 22.68 -8.39 -8.38
C SER A 364 22.96 -9.38 -7.27
N GLY A 365 22.38 -10.57 -7.38
CA GLY A 365 22.54 -11.64 -6.42
C GLY A 365 22.01 -12.95 -6.99
N LEU A 366 22.54 -14.05 -6.47
CA LEU A 366 22.12 -15.41 -6.80
C LEU A 366 21.25 -15.96 -5.67
N ILE A 367 20.37 -16.92 -5.98
CA ILE A 367 19.54 -17.60 -4.97
C ILE A 367 20.40 -18.12 -3.80
N GLY A 368 21.61 -18.60 -4.08
CA GLY A 368 22.56 -19.07 -3.07
C GLY A 368 23.04 -18.01 -2.07
N ASP A 369 22.93 -16.71 -2.38
CA ASP A 369 23.26 -15.61 -1.45
C ASP A 369 22.21 -15.47 -0.35
N LEU A 370 20.98 -15.95 -0.58
CA LEU A 370 19.85 -15.83 0.33
C LEU A 370 19.37 -17.16 0.91
N VAL A 371 19.57 -18.25 0.19
CA VAL A 371 19.19 -19.61 0.62
C VAL A 371 20.41 -20.31 1.20
N PRO A 372 20.36 -20.89 2.41
CA PRO A 372 21.48 -21.65 2.99
C PRO A 372 21.72 -22.96 2.23
N GLU A 373 22.87 -23.60 2.43
CA GLU A 373 23.08 -24.97 1.92
C GLU A 373 22.04 -25.92 2.52
N LEU A 374 21.41 -26.73 1.66
CA LEU A 374 20.30 -27.60 2.06
C LEU A 374 20.77 -29.05 2.10
N THR A 375 20.50 -29.73 3.22
CA THR A 375 20.90 -31.13 3.43
C THR A 375 19.94 -32.09 2.74
N THR A 376 20.48 -33.01 1.94
CA THR A 376 19.73 -34.16 1.40
C THR A 376 19.77 -35.29 2.42
N TYR A 377 18.64 -35.89 2.71
CA TYR A 377 18.53 -36.97 3.68
C TYR A 377 18.22 -38.30 3.01
N ASN A 378 18.79 -39.38 3.53
CA ASN A 378 18.46 -40.75 3.13
C ASN A 378 18.00 -41.56 4.35
N ILE A 379 16.69 -41.70 4.52
CA ILE A 379 16.11 -42.36 5.70
C ILE A 379 15.44 -43.69 5.35
N ARG A 380 15.32 -44.58 6.35
CA ARG A 380 14.63 -45.86 6.21
C ARG A 380 13.29 -45.85 6.92
N ILE A 381 12.21 -46.13 6.19
CA ILE A 381 10.84 -46.21 6.71
C ILE A 381 10.23 -47.56 6.32
N ASN A 382 9.72 -48.33 7.29
CA ASN A 382 9.04 -49.61 7.06
C ASN A 382 9.87 -50.60 6.19
N GLY A 383 11.21 -50.59 6.35
CA GLY A 383 12.14 -51.41 5.56
C GLY A 383 12.52 -50.85 4.19
N GLU A 384 11.93 -49.73 3.73
CA GLU A 384 12.24 -49.08 2.46
C GLU A 384 13.11 -47.82 2.65
N SER A 385 13.98 -47.50 1.68
CA SER A 385 14.86 -46.32 1.74
C SER A 385 14.32 -45.16 0.90
N PHE A 386 14.26 -43.96 1.48
CA PHE A 386 13.75 -42.74 0.86
C PHE A 386 14.84 -41.67 0.78
N LEU A 387 15.15 -41.22 -0.44
CA LEU A 387 16.06 -40.10 -0.69
C LEU A 387 15.26 -38.81 -0.84
N VAL A 388 15.30 -37.94 0.19
CA VAL A 388 14.56 -36.68 0.21
C VAL A 388 15.49 -35.52 -0.09
N ARG A 389 15.25 -34.87 -1.23
CA ARG A 389 16.01 -33.69 -1.68
C ARG A 389 15.22 -32.42 -1.44
N PRO A 390 15.78 -31.43 -0.74
CA PRO A 390 15.17 -30.10 -0.64
C PRO A 390 15.04 -29.43 -2.01
N GLU A 391 13.91 -28.78 -2.24
CA GLU A 391 13.62 -28.04 -3.48
C GLU A 391 13.64 -26.53 -3.20
N ILE A 392 14.08 -25.75 -4.19
CA ILE A 392 14.09 -24.27 -4.13
C ILE A 392 13.21 -23.76 -5.26
N TYR A 393 12.36 -22.78 -4.95
CA TYR A 393 11.43 -22.17 -5.88
C TYR A 393 11.63 -20.66 -5.91
N GLN A 394 11.59 -20.07 -7.10
CA GLN A 394 11.43 -18.64 -7.32
C GLN A 394 10.15 -18.42 -8.12
N ASN A 395 9.17 -17.70 -7.56
CA ASN A 395 7.86 -17.49 -8.16
C ASN A 395 7.16 -18.80 -8.60
N ASN A 396 7.21 -19.82 -7.73
CA ASN A 396 6.69 -21.17 -7.95
C ASN A 396 7.40 -21.99 -9.05
N LEU A 397 8.50 -21.50 -9.62
CA LEU A 397 9.33 -22.28 -10.55
C LEU A 397 10.50 -22.90 -9.80
N LEU A 398 10.75 -24.18 -10.02
CA LEU A 398 11.91 -24.89 -9.46
C LEU A 398 13.20 -24.31 -10.02
N VAL A 399 14.11 -23.89 -9.14
CA VAL A 399 15.38 -23.23 -9.47
C VAL A 399 16.53 -23.83 -8.67
N ASP A 400 17.76 -23.51 -9.09
CA ASP A 400 18.97 -23.85 -8.34
C ASP A 400 19.57 -22.62 -7.64
N ARG A 401 20.63 -22.85 -6.87
CA ARG A 401 21.34 -21.80 -6.13
C ARG A 401 22.07 -20.80 -7.03
N GLU A 402 22.40 -21.18 -8.27
CA GLU A 402 23.13 -20.36 -9.24
C GLU A 402 22.20 -19.46 -10.06
N THR A 403 20.89 -19.58 -9.84
CA THR A 403 19.87 -18.80 -10.54
C THR A 403 19.89 -17.34 -10.03
N PRO A 404 19.85 -16.32 -10.92
CA PRO A 404 19.74 -14.92 -10.51
C PRO A 404 18.43 -14.60 -9.81
N ILE A 405 18.50 -13.73 -8.80
CA ILE A 405 17.33 -13.23 -8.06
C ILE A 405 16.59 -12.19 -8.90
N ILE A 406 15.27 -12.32 -8.95
CA ILE A 406 14.38 -11.36 -9.61
C ILE A 406 13.83 -10.38 -8.58
N ASP A 407 13.79 -9.09 -8.93
CA ASP A 407 13.16 -8.06 -8.08
C ASP A 407 11.66 -8.32 -7.90
N GLY A 408 11.20 -8.19 -6.66
CA GLY A 408 9.86 -8.54 -6.21
C GLY A 408 9.59 -10.05 -6.09
N ALA A 409 10.59 -10.92 -6.26
CA ALA A 409 10.33 -12.37 -6.28
C ALA A 409 9.95 -12.95 -4.92
N GLU A 410 9.12 -13.99 -4.97
CA GLU A 410 8.88 -14.90 -3.86
C GLU A 410 9.80 -16.12 -4.00
N ILE A 411 10.77 -16.22 -3.09
CA ILE A 411 11.69 -17.34 -2.97
C ILE A 411 11.20 -18.24 -1.84
N ARG A 412 11.04 -19.52 -2.12
CA ARG A 412 10.68 -20.53 -1.13
C ARG A 412 11.64 -21.70 -1.23
N TYR A 413 12.01 -22.30 -0.11
CA TYR A 413 12.79 -23.52 -0.13
C TYR A 413 12.37 -24.46 0.99
N ASP A 414 12.52 -25.75 0.73
CA ASP A 414 12.31 -26.79 1.72
C ASP A 414 13.48 -26.82 2.70
N SER A 415 13.18 -26.89 4.00
CA SER A 415 14.14 -27.23 5.05
C SER A 415 13.50 -28.29 5.93
N PHE A 416 14.24 -29.37 6.18
CA PHE A 416 13.81 -30.44 7.06
C PHE A 416 14.74 -30.43 8.28
N GLU A 417 14.33 -29.70 9.31
CA GLU A 417 15.02 -29.66 10.60
C GLU A 417 14.57 -30.82 11.48
N THR A 418 13.32 -31.27 11.32
CA THR A 418 12.71 -32.30 12.14
C THR A 418 12.28 -33.52 11.35
N ILE A 419 12.23 -34.69 12.01
CA ILE A 419 11.72 -35.92 11.39
C ILE A 419 10.24 -35.79 10.97
N GLY A 420 9.45 -35.00 11.71
CA GLY A 420 8.06 -34.70 11.38
C GLY A 420 7.90 -34.00 10.03
N GLU A 421 8.71 -32.97 9.75
CA GLU A 421 8.70 -32.26 8.47
C GLU A 421 9.07 -33.18 7.30
N LEU A 422 10.06 -34.05 7.53
CA LEU A 422 10.55 -34.95 6.51
C LEU A 422 9.53 -36.07 6.18
N ILE A 423 8.92 -36.66 7.21
CA ILE A 423 7.84 -37.64 7.03
C ILE A 423 6.62 -36.98 6.38
N ALA A 424 6.29 -35.75 6.76
CA ALA A 424 5.21 -35.00 6.13
C ALA A 424 5.45 -34.80 4.63
N LYS A 425 6.69 -34.48 4.22
CA LYS A 425 7.06 -34.38 2.79
C LYS A 425 6.93 -35.72 2.06
N ILE A 426 7.37 -36.83 2.67
CA ILE A 426 7.31 -38.17 2.05
C ILE A 426 5.87 -38.63 1.81
N TYR A 427 4.99 -38.40 2.79
CA TYR A 427 3.59 -38.86 2.74
C TYR A 427 2.59 -37.77 2.26
N ASP A 428 3.08 -36.63 1.79
CA ASP A 428 2.27 -35.47 1.34
C ASP A 428 1.26 -35.00 2.41
N LEU A 429 1.72 -34.92 3.66
CA LEU A 429 0.93 -34.50 4.82
C LEU A 429 1.23 -33.04 5.20
N ASN A 430 0.29 -32.41 5.92
CA ASN A 430 0.52 -31.09 6.49
C ASN A 430 1.33 -31.20 7.79
N PRO A 431 2.58 -30.71 7.86
CA PRO A 431 3.45 -30.87 9.03
C PRO A 431 2.89 -30.20 10.29
N VAL A 432 2.15 -29.09 10.16
CA VAL A 432 1.56 -28.37 11.30
C VAL A 432 0.42 -29.15 11.96
N LYS A 433 -0.27 -30.00 11.19
CA LYS A 433 -1.35 -30.86 11.70
C LYS A 433 -0.86 -32.23 12.14
N LEU A 434 0.41 -32.52 11.91
CA LEU A 434 1.00 -33.81 12.23
C LEU A 434 1.34 -33.85 13.72
N SER A 435 0.53 -34.55 14.48
CA SER A 435 0.83 -34.93 15.86
C SER A 435 1.07 -36.43 15.92
N ASN A 436 1.95 -36.87 16.82
CA ASN A 436 2.26 -38.29 16.99
C ASN A 436 1.37 -38.90 18.08
N ASN A 437 0.06 -38.61 18.06
CA ASN A 437 -0.82 -39.05 19.15
C ASN A 437 -1.16 -40.53 19.03
N PHE A 438 -1.20 -41.21 20.17
CA PHE A 438 -1.49 -42.64 20.23
C PHE A 438 -2.27 -43.05 21.48
N ILE A 439 -2.95 -44.19 21.35
CA ILE A 439 -3.45 -44.98 22.49
C ILE A 439 -2.47 -46.13 22.71
N SER A 440 -1.84 -46.21 23.89
CA SER A 440 -1.04 -47.37 24.28
C SER A 440 -1.91 -48.40 24.99
N TYR A 441 -1.62 -49.69 24.76
CA TYR A 441 -2.28 -50.81 25.42
C TYR A 441 -1.31 -51.99 25.49
N LYS A 442 -1.59 -52.97 26.33
CA LYS A 442 -0.78 -54.20 26.44
C LYS A 442 -1.59 -55.43 26.11
N ILE A 443 -0.99 -56.40 25.42
CA ILE A 443 -1.52 -57.76 25.27
C ILE A 443 -0.46 -58.72 25.82
N ASN A 444 -0.82 -59.52 26.84
CA ASN A 444 0.10 -60.47 27.48
C ASN A 444 1.44 -59.81 27.88
N HIS A 445 1.36 -58.60 28.46
CA HIS A 445 2.47 -57.75 28.87
C HIS A 445 3.34 -57.12 27.76
N GLU A 446 3.05 -57.36 26.47
CA GLU A 446 3.69 -56.66 25.35
C GLU A 446 2.97 -55.35 25.03
N GLU A 447 3.71 -54.25 24.98
CA GLU A 447 3.17 -52.91 24.70
C GLU A 447 2.93 -52.70 23.20
N ARG A 448 1.77 -52.12 22.86
CA ARG A 448 1.34 -51.83 21.51
C ARG A 448 0.66 -50.47 21.45
N TYR A 449 0.57 -49.91 20.24
CA TYR A 449 0.08 -48.55 20.01
C TYR A 449 -0.96 -48.51 18.90
N ILE A 450 -1.97 -47.67 19.08
CA ILE A 450 -3.00 -47.35 18.08
C ILE A 450 -2.83 -45.88 17.68
N PRO A 451 -2.56 -45.57 16.41
CA PRO A 451 -2.50 -44.19 15.93
C PRO A 451 -3.83 -43.45 16.18
N GLN A 452 -3.77 -42.21 16.66
CA GLN A 452 -4.95 -41.33 16.76
C GLN A 452 -5.03 -40.30 15.62
N ASP A 453 -3.88 -40.04 15.00
CA ASP A 453 -3.70 -39.18 13.84
C ASP A 453 -3.55 -40.01 12.56
N GLU A 454 -3.36 -39.36 11.41
CA GLU A 454 -3.23 -40.05 10.10
C GLU A 454 -2.07 -41.05 10.08
N ILE A 455 -1.00 -40.75 10.83
CA ILE A 455 0.12 -41.64 11.05
C ILE A 455 0.62 -41.61 12.50
N LEU A 456 1.29 -42.68 12.91
CA LEU A 456 2.09 -42.77 14.12
C LEU A 456 3.49 -43.26 13.74
N VAL A 457 4.51 -42.51 14.15
CA VAL A 457 5.92 -42.78 13.86
C VAL A 457 6.58 -43.38 15.10
N LEU A 458 7.26 -44.51 14.91
CA LEU A 458 7.96 -45.25 15.95
C LEU A 458 9.43 -45.49 15.57
N VAL A 459 10.27 -45.62 16.58
CA VAL A 459 11.64 -46.15 16.48
C VAL A 459 11.79 -47.21 17.56
N ASP A 460 12.39 -48.36 17.24
CA ASP A 460 12.51 -49.51 18.15
C ASP A 460 11.17 -49.90 18.80
N ASN A 461 10.09 -49.87 18.00
CA ASN A 461 8.70 -50.13 18.42
C ASN A 461 8.14 -49.14 19.46
N LYS A 462 8.73 -47.96 19.66
CA LYS A 462 8.22 -46.93 20.58
C LYS A 462 7.91 -45.61 19.85
N PRO A 463 6.81 -44.92 20.17
CA PRO A 463 6.52 -43.60 19.62
C PRO A 463 7.63 -42.60 19.95
N ILE A 464 7.98 -41.76 18.97
CA ILE A 464 9.01 -40.72 19.12
C ILE A 464 8.40 -39.30 19.14
N ASP A 465 9.19 -38.30 19.53
CA ASP A 465 8.83 -36.90 19.32
C ASP A 465 9.17 -36.50 17.87
N LEU A 466 8.18 -36.01 17.13
CA LEU A 466 8.35 -35.61 15.72
C LEU A 466 9.21 -34.36 15.55
N ASN A 467 9.45 -33.59 16.63
CA ASN A 467 10.33 -32.43 16.60
C ASN A 467 11.82 -32.80 16.77
N MET A 468 12.14 -34.09 16.91
CA MET A 468 13.53 -34.54 16.97
C MET A 468 14.24 -34.28 15.63
N PRO A 469 15.56 -33.99 15.67
CA PRO A 469 16.35 -33.85 14.46
C PRO A 469 16.36 -35.16 13.66
N VAL A 470 16.50 -35.03 12.34
CA VAL A 470 16.56 -36.19 11.44
C VAL A 470 17.85 -37.00 11.71
N ASP A 471 17.70 -38.30 11.96
CA ASP A 471 18.81 -39.24 12.10
C ASP A 471 18.69 -40.37 11.06
N GLU A 472 19.64 -40.45 10.14
CA GLU A 472 19.68 -41.44 9.05
C GLU A 472 20.09 -42.85 9.51
N SER A 473 20.65 -42.97 10.72
CA SER A 473 21.06 -44.26 11.26
C SER A 473 19.89 -45.09 11.78
N LEU A 474 18.78 -44.42 12.11
CA LEU A 474 17.57 -45.03 12.66
C LEU A 474 16.68 -45.62 11.55
N GLU A 475 15.92 -46.65 11.92
CA GLU A 475 14.83 -47.17 11.12
C GLU A 475 13.50 -46.74 11.73
N TYR A 476 12.72 -45.99 10.96
CA TYR A 476 11.42 -45.48 11.38
C TYR A 476 10.34 -46.47 10.96
N THR A 477 9.40 -46.73 11.85
CA THR A 477 8.18 -47.48 11.53
C THR A 477 7.03 -46.48 11.49
N VAL A 478 6.27 -46.45 10.40
CA VAL A 478 5.10 -45.59 10.23
C VAL A 478 3.86 -46.46 10.18
N LEU A 479 2.98 -46.28 11.15
CA LEU A 479 1.67 -46.93 11.23
C LEU A 479 0.59 -45.97 10.75
N HIS A 480 -0.33 -46.43 9.91
CA HIS A 480 -1.43 -45.60 9.39
C HIS A 480 -2.67 -45.70 10.29
N GLY A 481 -3.27 -44.55 10.61
CA GLY A 481 -4.48 -44.47 11.43
C GLY A 481 -5.75 -44.61 10.59
N GLU A 482 -6.23 -45.83 10.38
CA GLU A 482 -7.39 -46.09 9.51
C GLU A 482 -8.76 -46.02 10.23
N ARG A 483 -8.81 -46.32 11.54
CA ARG A 483 -10.06 -46.40 12.32
C ARG A 483 -9.91 -45.83 13.73
N LYS A 484 -10.82 -44.92 14.09
CA LYS A 484 -10.95 -44.40 15.46
C LYS A 484 -11.93 -45.29 16.24
N ASN A 485 -11.56 -45.72 17.44
CA ASN A 485 -12.32 -46.61 18.36
C ASN A 485 -12.25 -48.12 18.07
N LEU A 486 -11.05 -48.68 18.00
CA LEU A 486 -10.86 -50.13 17.92
C LEU A 486 -11.35 -50.83 19.19
N THR A 487 -11.99 -51.99 19.00
CA THR A 487 -12.33 -52.95 20.04
C THR A 487 -11.26 -54.03 20.13
N ILE A 488 -11.22 -54.77 21.24
CA ILE A 488 -10.28 -55.89 21.38
C ILE A 488 -10.49 -56.96 20.30
N LYS A 489 -11.74 -57.14 19.82
CA LYS A 489 -12.05 -58.00 18.68
C LYS A 489 -11.37 -57.56 17.38
N ASP A 490 -11.24 -56.27 17.14
CA ASP A 490 -10.62 -55.75 15.91
C ASP A 490 -9.11 -56.01 15.85
N ILE A 491 -8.49 -56.34 16.98
CA ILE A 491 -7.03 -56.56 17.09
C ILE A 491 -6.69 -58.05 17.36
N MET A 492 -7.59 -58.81 18.00
CA MET A 492 -7.40 -60.24 18.30
C MET A 492 -7.96 -61.15 17.19
N ASP A 493 -7.34 -61.12 16.00
CA ASP A 493 -7.91 -61.74 14.79
C ASP A 493 -7.59 -63.24 14.59
N ALA A 494 -7.19 -64.02 15.62
CA ALA A 494 -6.70 -65.40 15.36
C ALA A 494 -6.78 -66.47 16.48
N ARG A 495 -7.45 -66.28 17.63
CA ARG A 495 -7.42 -67.30 18.71
C ARG A 495 -8.74 -67.70 19.36
N LEU A 496 -9.88 -67.24 18.86
CA LEU A 496 -11.18 -67.60 19.41
C LEU A 496 -11.85 -68.68 18.55
N ASN A 497 -11.30 -69.90 18.54
CA ASN A 497 -12.14 -71.04 18.20
C ASN A 497 -13.20 -71.15 19.31
N ASP A 498 -14.45 -70.83 18.98
CA ASP A 498 -15.55 -70.83 19.95
C ASP A 498 -15.90 -72.24 20.43
N SER A 499 -15.45 -73.28 19.71
CA SER A 499 -15.65 -74.69 20.06
C SER A 499 -14.62 -75.63 19.42
N ILE A 500 -14.49 -76.84 19.98
CA ILE A 500 -13.81 -77.99 19.37
C ILE A 500 -14.83 -79.09 19.05
N GLU A 501 -14.69 -79.75 17.90
CA GLU A 501 -15.49 -80.91 17.50
C GLU A 501 -14.77 -82.19 17.93
N ILE A 502 -15.44 -83.03 18.73
CA ILE A 502 -14.93 -84.36 19.11
C ILE A 502 -15.94 -85.44 18.75
N THR A 503 -15.50 -86.68 18.63
CA THR A 503 -16.40 -87.83 18.44
C THR A 503 -16.48 -88.64 19.72
N PHE A 504 -17.65 -88.75 20.34
CA PHE A 504 -17.89 -89.61 21.50
C PHE A 504 -18.72 -90.85 21.12
N ASN A 505 -18.17 -92.05 21.24
CA ASN A 505 -18.84 -93.32 20.89
C ASN A 505 -19.58 -93.29 19.53
N GLY A 506 -18.95 -92.68 18.52
CA GLY A 506 -19.49 -92.55 17.16
C GLY A 506 -20.40 -91.34 16.90
N SER A 507 -20.76 -90.55 17.93
CA SER A 507 -21.55 -89.31 17.77
C SER A 507 -20.65 -88.07 17.82
N ARG A 508 -20.87 -87.11 16.92
CA ARG A 508 -20.13 -85.84 16.93
C ARG A 508 -20.70 -84.90 18.00
N LEU A 509 -19.80 -84.30 18.78
CA LEU A 509 -20.10 -83.32 19.82
C LEU A 509 -19.30 -82.06 19.55
N ASN A 510 -19.96 -80.90 19.65
CA ASN A 510 -19.29 -79.61 19.54
C ASN A 510 -19.19 -78.97 20.93
N ILE A 511 -17.97 -78.91 21.48
CA ILE A 511 -17.70 -78.50 22.86
C ILE A 511 -17.19 -77.06 22.87
N PRO A 512 -17.88 -76.11 23.55
CA PRO A 512 -17.47 -74.71 23.54
C PRO A 512 -16.16 -74.44 24.30
N THR A 513 -15.20 -73.81 23.60
CA THR A 513 -13.82 -73.53 24.04
C THR A 513 -13.50 -72.06 24.25
N ARG A 514 -14.50 -71.18 24.21
CA ARG A 514 -14.29 -69.75 24.43
C ARG A 514 -13.58 -69.49 25.77
N GLY A 515 -12.34 -69.03 25.67
CA GLY A 515 -11.51 -68.56 26.78
C GLY A 515 -12.08 -67.29 27.42
N LYS A 516 -11.49 -66.89 28.55
CA LYS A 516 -11.87 -65.66 29.24
C LYS A 516 -10.91 -64.53 28.86
N LEU A 517 -11.48 -63.37 28.56
CA LEU A 517 -10.74 -62.13 28.30
C LEU A 517 -10.76 -61.28 29.56
N TYR A 518 -9.61 -60.80 29.97
CA TYR A 518 -9.47 -59.87 31.08
C TYR A 518 -8.92 -58.55 30.60
N CYS A 519 -9.43 -57.45 31.14
CA CYS A 519 -8.85 -56.12 31.01
C CYS A 519 -8.59 -55.57 32.40
N ASN A 520 -7.34 -55.24 32.72
CA ASN A 520 -6.92 -54.74 34.03
C ASN A 520 -7.39 -55.63 35.20
N GLY A 521 -7.46 -56.95 34.99
CA GLY A 521 -7.90 -57.96 35.97
C GLY A 521 -9.41 -58.23 36.02
N GLU A 522 -10.25 -57.49 35.29
CA GLU A 522 -11.70 -57.73 35.20
C GLU A 522 -12.08 -58.51 33.95
N GLU A 523 -12.99 -59.50 34.08
CA GLU A 523 -13.48 -60.29 32.93
C GLU A 523 -14.35 -59.40 32.01
N ILE A 524 -13.97 -59.29 30.74
CA ILE A 524 -14.61 -58.44 29.73
C ILE A 524 -15.14 -59.25 28.54
N ARG A 525 -16.01 -58.60 27.76
CA ARG A 525 -16.43 -59.08 26.43
C ARG A 525 -15.51 -58.51 25.33
N ASP A 526 -15.57 -59.15 24.18
CA ASP A 526 -14.76 -58.84 23.00
C ASP A 526 -15.12 -57.52 22.31
N ASP A 527 -16.25 -56.89 22.68
CA ASP A 527 -16.70 -55.58 22.20
C ASP A 527 -16.14 -54.40 23.02
N LYS A 528 -15.29 -54.64 24.02
CA LYS A 528 -14.64 -53.58 24.81
C LYS A 528 -13.76 -52.72 23.90
N GLN A 529 -14.08 -51.42 23.86
CA GLN A 529 -13.22 -50.39 23.25
C GLN A 529 -11.92 -50.24 24.02
N ILE A 530 -10.81 -50.20 23.29
CA ILE A 530 -9.47 -50.06 23.84
C ILE A 530 -9.24 -48.61 24.28
N LYS A 531 -8.80 -48.44 25.53
CA LYS A 531 -8.41 -47.13 26.09
C LYS A 531 -6.92 -47.09 26.40
N HIS A 532 -6.39 -45.87 26.52
CA HIS A 532 -4.99 -45.65 26.84
C HIS A 532 -4.66 -46.26 28.20
N GLY A 533 -3.67 -47.15 28.23
CA GLY A 533 -3.22 -47.88 29.41
C GLY A 533 -3.96 -49.19 29.68
N ASP A 534 -4.91 -49.62 28.84
CA ASP A 534 -5.59 -50.91 29.02
C ASP A 534 -4.59 -52.08 28.87
N GLU A 535 -4.60 -53.02 29.82
CA GLU A 535 -3.85 -54.28 29.77
C GLU A 535 -4.79 -55.46 29.58
N PHE A 536 -4.59 -56.20 28.50
CA PHE A 536 -5.41 -57.35 28.14
C PHE A 536 -4.67 -58.67 28.37
N GLU A 537 -5.34 -59.60 29.04
CA GLU A 537 -4.90 -60.97 29.22
C GLU A 537 -5.94 -61.95 28.66
N TYR A 538 -5.48 -62.92 27.89
CA TYR A 538 -6.34 -63.97 27.36
C TYR A 538 -6.01 -65.31 28.02
N GLN A 539 -7.00 -65.88 28.71
CA GLN A 539 -6.89 -67.20 29.29
C GLN A 539 -7.64 -68.23 28.43
N GLU A 540 -6.87 -69.10 27.78
CA GLU A 540 -7.42 -70.21 26.99
C GLU A 540 -8.19 -71.20 27.89
N LYS A 541 -9.38 -71.60 27.44
CA LYS A 541 -10.16 -72.64 28.13
C LYS A 541 -9.72 -74.00 27.62
N VAL A 542 -9.02 -74.76 28.46
CA VAL A 542 -8.60 -76.12 28.14
C VAL A 542 -9.76 -77.10 28.35
N VAL A 543 -9.99 -78.03 27.41
CA VAL A 543 -11.04 -79.06 27.50
C VAL A 543 -10.42 -80.38 27.93
N THR A 544 -10.97 -81.04 28.95
CA THR A 544 -10.61 -82.41 29.34
C THR A 544 -11.78 -83.37 29.12
N VAL A 545 -11.48 -84.67 29.18
CA VAL A 545 -12.50 -85.73 29.15
C VAL A 545 -13.60 -85.52 30.19
N ARG A 546 -13.24 -85.09 31.40
CA ARG A 546 -14.19 -84.75 32.48
C ARG A 546 -15.15 -83.63 32.06
N THR A 547 -14.62 -82.57 31.45
CA THR A 547 -15.43 -81.44 30.95
C THR A 547 -16.44 -81.90 29.90
N VAL A 548 -16.08 -82.87 29.07
CA VAL A 548 -17.01 -83.46 28.09
C VAL A 548 -18.12 -84.22 28.78
N PHE A 549 -17.83 -85.09 29.75
CA PHE A 549 -18.86 -85.85 30.47
C PHE A 549 -19.83 -84.96 31.25
N GLU A 550 -19.34 -83.87 31.83
CA GLU A 550 -20.19 -82.84 32.44
C GLU A 550 -21.08 -82.16 31.39
N TYR A 551 -20.53 -81.83 30.21
CA TYR A 551 -21.27 -81.17 29.13
C TYR A 551 -22.41 -82.04 28.56
N ILE A 552 -22.17 -83.34 28.37
CA ILE A 552 -23.21 -84.29 27.93
C ILE A 552 -24.08 -84.81 29.08
N ASN A 553 -23.89 -84.31 30.31
CA ASN A 553 -24.62 -84.69 31.53
C ASN A 553 -24.64 -86.21 31.77
N TYR A 554 -23.53 -86.88 31.46
CA TYR A 554 -23.40 -88.33 31.54
C TYR A 554 -22.95 -88.75 32.94
N LYS A 555 -23.87 -89.31 33.73
CA LYS A 555 -23.59 -89.70 35.12
C LYS A 555 -22.82 -91.02 35.18
N VAL A 556 -21.50 -90.94 35.38
CA VAL A 556 -20.68 -92.10 35.72
C VAL A 556 -20.83 -92.38 37.24
N THR A 557 -21.53 -93.45 37.59
CA THR A 557 -21.73 -93.84 39.01
C THR A 557 -20.41 -94.37 39.61
N PRO A 558 -20.02 -94.03 40.86
CA PRO A 558 -18.65 -94.21 41.34
C PRO A 558 -18.21 -95.65 41.68
N PHE A 559 -19.03 -96.67 41.41
CA PHE A 559 -18.72 -98.06 41.77
C PHE A 559 -18.71 -98.94 40.53
N LEU A 560 -17.51 -99.24 40.02
CA LEU A 560 -16.99 -100.54 39.56
C LEU A 560 -15.84 -100.34 38.56
N ASN A 561 -14.78 -101.13 38.71
CA ASN A 561 -13.61 -101.26 37.82
C ASN A 561 -13.95 -101.81 36.42
N SER A 562 -14.96 -101.27 35.73
CA SER A 562 -15.59 -101.93 34.58
C SER A 562 -15.79 -101.04 33.37
N PHE A 563 -15.00 -99.98 33.17
CA PHE A 563 -14.91 -99.32 31.85
C PHE A 563 -13.45 -98.97 31.51
N THR A 564 -13.15 -98.96 30.21
CA THR A 564 -11.92 -98.41 29.65
C THR A 564 -12.29 -97.22 28.79
N LEU A 565 -11.60 -96.12 29.02
CA LEU A 565 -11.72 -94.90 28.26
C LEU A 565 -10.52 -94.81 27.32
N THR A 566 -10.75 -94.49 26.06
CA THR A 566 -9.67 -94.29 25.09
C THR A 566 -9.85 -93.00 24.32
N ILE A 567 -8.76 -92.25 24.12
CA ILE A 567 -8.70 -91.13 23.19
C ILE A 567 -7.93 -91.61 21.97
N ASN A 568 -8.53 -91.55 20.79
CA ASN A 568 -7.95 -92.01 19.52
C ASN A 568 -7.40 -93.45 19.56
N GLY A 569 -7.95 -94.30 20.43
CA GLY A 569 -7.57 -95.71 20.60
C GLY A 569 -6.52 -95.99 21.69
N GLU A 570 -5.98 -94.97 22.36
CA GLU A 570 -5.05 -95.12 23.50
C GLU A 570 -5.77 -94.95 24.85
N GLU A 571 -5.41 -95.73 25.86
CA GLU A 571 -6.03 -95.69 27.20
C GLU A 571 -5.83 -94.31 27.85
N ALA A 572 -6.93 -93.69 28.27
CA ALA A 572 -6.97 -92.32 28.74
C ALA A 572 -7.68 -92.19 30.09
N SER A 573 -7.40 -91.09 30.78
CA SER A 573 -7.97 -90.71 32.08
C SER A 573 -9.03 -89.61 31.93
N LEU A 574 -9.79 -89.35 33.00
CA LEU A 574 -10.77 -88.25 33.02
C LEU A 574 -10.12 -86.86 32.95
N ASP A 575 -8.85 -86.74 33.32
CA ASP A 575 -8.16 -85.45 33.41
C ASP A 575 -7.30 -85.17 32.17
N ASP A 576 -7.31 -86.08 31.19
CA ASP A 576 -6.58 -85.93 29.92
C ASP A 576 -7.24 -84.86 29.04
N TYR A 577 -6.40 -84.08 28.36
CA TYR A 577 -6.81 -82.99 27.49
C TYR A 577 -7.31 -83.48 26.13
N LEU A 578 -8.32 -82.81 25.60
CA LEU A 578 -8.89 -83.07 24.28
C LEU A 578 -8.57 -81.92 23.32
N LYS A 579 -8.28 -82.30 22.08
CA LYS A 579 -8.06 -81.40 20.95
C LYS A 579 -9.20 -81.54 19.93
N ASP A 580 -9.29 -80.55 19.06
CA ASP A 580 -10.20 -80.59 17.92
C ASP A 580 -9.95 -81.83 17.05
N GLY A 581 -11.00 -82.58 16.76
CA GLY A 581 -10.97 -83.83 16.00
C GLY A 581 -10.78 -85.12 16.81
N ASP A 582 -10.55 -85.05 18.13
CA ASP A 582 -10.29 -86.23 18.95
C ASP A 582 -11.50 -87.18 19.05
N ARG A 583 -11.21 -88.49 19.12
CA ARG A 583 -12.20 -89.56 19.28
C ARG A 583 -12.15 -90.14 20.68
N LEU A 584 -13.16 -89.86 21.48
CA LEU A 584 -13.34 -90.40 22.82
C LEU A 584 -14.25 -91.63 22.77
N GLU A 585 -13.72 -92.79 23.14
CA GLU A 585 -14.50 -94.03 23.22
C GLU A 585 -14.55 -94.54 24.65
N LEU A 586 -15.74 -94.95 25.10
CA LEU A 586 -15.97 -95.52 26.41
C LEU A 586 -16.56 -96.93 26.24
N THR A 587 -15.81 -97.93 26.69
CA THR A 587 -16.18 -99.35 26.56
C THR A 587 -16.27 -100.01 27.93
N TYR A 588 -17.38 -100.70 28.23
CA TYR A 588 -17.55 -101.40 29.52
C TYR A 588 -16.94 -102.82 29.49
N LYS A 589 -16.15 -103.19 30.53
CA LYS A 589 -15.61 -104.55 30.71
C LYS A 589 -16.61 -105.43 31.49
N GLY A 590 -17.37 -106.27 30.78
CA GLY A 590 -18.08 -107.43 31.34
C GLY A 590 -19.57 -107.54 31.00
N VAL A 591 -20.04 -108.78 30.77
CA VAL A 591 -21.47 -109.10 30.62
C VAL A 591 -22.14 -108.97 31.99
N ASN A 592 -22.84 -107.87 32.23
CA ASN A 592 -23.66 -107.71 33.42
C ASN A 592 -25.10 -108.15 33.12
N LYS A 593 -25.55 -109.22 33.80
CA LYS A 593 -26.88 -109.85 33.64
C LYS A 593 -28.06 -108.98 34.13
N TYR A 594 -27.84 -107.70 34.44
CA TYR A 594 -28.84 -106.79 35.02
C TYR A 594 -28.98 -105.43 34.33
N MET A 595 -28.43 -105.23 33.13
CA MET A 595 -28.62 -103.98 32.37
C MET A 595 -29.57 -104.22 31.18
N LYS A 596 -30.80 -103.70 31.26
CA LYS A 596 -31.72 -103.59 30.11
C LYS A 596 -31.18 -102.55 29.13
N LYS A 597 -31.36 -102.85 27.84
CA LYS A 597 -30.88 -102.11 26.65
C LYS A 597 -31.50 -100.71 26.45
N GLU A 598 -32.22 -100.18 27.44
CA GLU A 598 -33.02 -98.95 27.34
C GLU A 598 -32.43 -97.74 28.07
N ASN A 599 -31.26 -97.88 28.73
CA ASN A 599 -30.58 -96.79 29.45
C ASN A 599 -29.16 -96.49 28.92
N LEU A 600 -28.93 -96.67 27.61
CA LEU A 600 -27.68 -96.28 26.93
C LEU A 600 -27.88 -95.00 26.15
#